data_AF-A0A925MNK1-F1
#
_entry.id   AF-A0A925MNK1-F1
#
_cell.length_a   1.000
_cell.length_b   1.000
_cell.length_c   1.000
_cell.angle_alpha   90.00
_cell.angle_beta   90.00
_cell.angle_gamma   90.00
#
_symmetry.space_group_name_H-M   'P 1'
#
loop_
_entity.id
_entity.type
_entity.pdbx_description
1 polymer ?
#
loop_
_entity_poly.entity_id
_entity_poly.type
_entity_poly.pdbx_seq_one_letter_code
_entity_poly.pdbx_strand_id
1 'polypeptide(L)'
;PKEVTEMEKRLSSRDLSFDPGPDTDDEEASYSPAAYLAQPDADPSVLIERDQWDDDVTDRVGAALATLDERSQQILKRRWMTDDKATLHDLAAEYGVSAERIRQIEANAIKKLRNLVVEPAAA
;
A
#
# COMPACT_ATOMS: atom_id res chain seq x y z
N PRO A 1 19.63 -6.03 -42.10
CA PRO A 1 20.77 -6.97 -41.96
C PRO A 1 21.43 -6.94 -40.57
N LYS A 2 21.80 -5.76 -40.03
CA LYS A 2 22.46 -5.64 -38.72
C LYS A 2 21.66 -6.22 -37.55
N GLU A 3 20.35 -5.93 -37.47
CA GLU A 3 19.46 -6.47 -36.43
C GLU A 3 19.36 -8.01 -36.49
N VAL A 4 19.33 -8.58 -37.69
CA VAL A 4 19.30 -10.04 -37.88
C VAL A 4 20.59 -10.67 -37.37
N THR A 5 21.74 -10.06 -37.64
CA THR A 5 23.04 -10.54 -37.15
C THR A 5 23.16 -10.43 -35.62
N GLU A 6 22.57 -9.39 -35.02
CA GLU A 6 22.53 -9.23 -33.57
C GLU A 6 21.60 -10.25 -32.89
N MET A 7 20.42 -10.49 -33.49
CA MET A 7 19.49 -11.52 -33.02
C MET A 7 20.10 -12.92 -33.14
N GLU A 8 20.76 -13.27 -34.25
CA GLU A 8 21.47 -14.54 -34.41
C GLU A 8 22.59 -14.72 -33.38
N LYS A 9 23.32 -13.64 -33.06
CA LYS A 9 24.36 -13.66 -32.02
C LYS A 9 23.77 -13.89 -30.63
N ARG A 10 22.61 -13.30 -30.32
CA ARG A 10 21.91 -13.54 -29.04
C ARG A 10 21.35 -14.96 -28.95
N LEU A 11 20.76 -15.44 -30.04
CA LEU A 11 20.09 -16.75 -30.08
C LEU A 11 21.07 -17.92 -30.14
N SER A 12 22.28 -17.71 -30.68
CA SER A 12 23.35 -18.71 -30.71
C SER A 12 24.23 -18.72 -29.47
N SER A 13 24.08 -17.74 -28.57
CA SER A 13 24.79 -17.70 -27.29
C SER A 13 24.27 -18.83 -26.38
N ARG A 14 25.18 -19.52 -25.69
CA ARG A 14 24.82 -20.56 -24.73
C ARG A 14 24.36 -19.91 -23.42
N ASP A 15 23.29 -20.41 -22.83
CA ASP A 15 22.83 -19.94 -21.52
C ASP A 15 23.90 -20.23 -20.45
N LEU A 16 24.14 -19.24 -19.59
CA LEU A 16 25.01 -19.38 -18.43
C LEU A 16 24.20 -19.93 -17.25
N SER A 17 24.81 -20.82 -16.47
CA SER A 17 24.18 -21.28 -15.22
C SER A 17 24.03 -20.09 -14.25
N PHE A 18 22.87 -19.99 -13.60
CA PHE A 18 22.61 -18.93 -12.62
C PHE A 18 23.47 -19.08 -11.35
N ASP A 19 23.72 -20.33 -10.95
CA ASP A 19 24.52 -20.68 -9.78
C ASP A 19 25.32 -21.96 -10.07
N PRO A 20 26.47 -21.85 -10.77
CA PRO A 20 27.34 -23.00 -11.00
C PRO A 20 27.91 -23.47 -9.65
N GLY A 21 27.85 -24.78 -9.40
CA GLY A 21 28.40 -25.38 -8.20
C GLY A 21 29.94 -25.22 -8.11
N PRO A 22 30.53 -25.39 -6.92
CA PRO A 22 31.94 -25.09 -6.63
C PRO A 22 32.98 -26.00 -7.33
N ASP A 23 32.54 -26.99 -8.13
CA ASP A 23 33.37 -28.04 -8.73
C ASP A 23 33.87 -27.70 -10.15
N THR A 24 33.67 -26.47 -10.63
CA THR A 24 34.28 -26.00 -11.87
C THR A 24 35.70 -25.52 -11.58
N ASP A 25 36.69 -26.30 -12.01
CA ASP A 25 38.15 -26.11 -11.85
C ASP A 25 38.73 -24.85 -12.55
N ASP A 26 37.87 -23.89 -12.88
CA ASP A 26 38.24 -22.61 -13.50
C ASP A 26 38.34 -21.54 -12.41
N GLU A 27 39.43 -20.78 -12.39
CA GLU A 27 39.58 -19.55 -11.58
C GLU A 27 38.45 -18.51 -11.86
N GLU A 28 37.67 -18.74 -12.92
CA GLU A 28 36.46 -18.01 -13.33
C GLU A 28 35.19 -18.36 -12.50
N ALA A 29 35.25 -19.43 -11.68
CA ALA A 29 34.17 -19.89 -10.79
C ALA A 29 33.85 -18.95 -9.61
N SER A 30 34.57 -17.83 -9.47
CA SER A 30 34.40 -16.91 -8.35
C SER A 30 33.20 -15.97 -8.47
N TYR A 31 32.54 -15.88 -9.63
CA TYR A 31 31.44 -14.92 -9.84
C TYR A 31 30.21 -15.60 -10.44
N SER A 32 29.34 -16.16 -9.60
CA SER A 32 28.01 -16.60 -10.04
C SER A 32 27.07 -15.40 -10.22
N PRO A 33 26.17 -15.43 -11.22
CA PRO A 33 25.10 -14.44 -11.34
C PRO A 33 24.31 -14.21 -10.05
N ALA A 34 24.11 -15.24 -9.23
CA ALA A 34 23.46 -15.14 -7.93
C ALA A 34 24.15 -14.17 -6.94
N ALA A 35 25.46 -13.96 -7.06
CA ALA A 35 26.23 -13.11 -6.14
C ALA A 35 26.06 -11.60 -6.40
N TYR A 36 25.65 -11.19 -7.62
CA TYR A 36 25.57 -9.78 -8.01
C TYR A 36 24.23 -9.37 -8.60
N LEU A 37 23.37 -10.33 -8.98
CA LEU A 37 22.00 -10.03 -9.40
C LEU A 37 21.13 -9.75 -8.17
N ALA A 38 20.94 -8.47 -7.90
CA ALA A 38 19.97 -8.03 -6.90
C ALA A 38 18.55 -8.24 -7.43
N GLN A 39 17.67 -8.77 -6.58
CA GLN A 39 16.24 -8.69 -6.81
C GLN A 39 15.75 -7.30 -6.35
N PRO A 40 15.10 -6.52 -7.23
CA PRO A 40 14.43 -5.28 -6.81
C PRO A 40 13.38 -5.57 -5.74
N ASP A 41 13.24 -4.67 -4.77
CA ASP A 41 12.21 -4.71 -3.72
C ASP A 41 12.25 -5.95 -2.80
N ALA A 42 13.41 -6.62 -2.71
CA ALA A 42 13.61 -7.80 -1.87
C ALA A 42 14.20 -7.50 -0.48
N ASP A 43 14.27 -6.23 -0.07
CA ASP A 43 14.75 -5.86 1.26
C ASP A 43 13.76 -6.34 2.33
N PRO A 44 14.15 -7.29 3.21
CA PRO A 44 13.26 -7.81 4.25
C PRO A 44 12.76 -6.72 5.20
N SER A 45 13.54 -5.67 5.42
CA SER A 45 13.17 -4.54 6.28
C SER A 45 11.96 -3.80 5.70
N VAL A 46 11.97 -3.56 4.39
CA VAL A 46 10.89 -2.87 3.66
C VAL A 46 9.64 -3.74 3.61
N LEU A 47 9.81 -5.05 3.40
CA LEU A 47 8.68 -5.99 3.37
C LEU A 47 7.96 -6.05 4.73
N ILE A 48 8.72 -6.12 5.83
CA ILE A 48 8.17 -6.13 7.19
C ILE A 48 7.57 -4.77 7.55
N GLU A 49 8.23 -3.67 7.20
CA GLU A 49 7.71 -2.32 7.43
C GLU A 49 6.35 -2.14 6.76
N ARG A 50 6.19 -2.58 5.51
CA ARG A 50 4.92 -2.49 4.78
C ARG A 50 3.81 -3.30 5.46
N ASP A 51 4.11 -4.52 5.88
CA ASP A 51 3.15 -5.40 6.56
C ASP A 51 2.69 -4.77 7.89
N GLN A 52 3.64 -4.28 8.69
CA GLN A 52 3.34 -3.60 9.95
C GLN A 52 2.60 -2.28 9.75
N TRP A 53 2.89 -1.56 8.67
CA TRP A 53 2.23 -0.29 8.35
C TRP A 53 0.73 -0.48 8.09
N ASP A 54 0.34 -1.51 7.34
CA ASP A 54 -1.07 -1.75 7.02
C ASP A 54 -1.90 -2.07 8.28
N ASP A 55 -1.33 -2.89 9.17
CA ASP A 55 -1.94 -3.22 10.48
C ASP A 55 -2.03 -1.99 11.38
N ASP A 56 -0.93 -1.25 11.53
CA ASP A 56 -0.88 -0.04 12.37
C ASP A 56 -1.82 1.06 11.87
N VAL A 57 -1.92 1.26 10.55
CA VAL A 57 -2.90 2.20 9.97
C VAL A 57 -4.32 1.76 10.25
N THR A 58 -4.62 0.46 10.11
CA THR A 58 -5.95 -0.09 10.37
C THR A 58 -6.35 0.13 11.83
N ASP A 59 -5.45 -0.15 12.76
CA ASP A 59 -5.67 0.03 14.20
C ASP A 59 -5.85 1.50 14.57
N ARG A 60 -5.00 2.40 14.04
CA ARG A 60 -5.13 3.85 14.26
C ARG A 60 -6.43 4.41 13.73
N VAL A 61 -6.85 4.00 12.54
CA VAL A 61 -8.14 4.40 11.96
C VAL A 61 -9.30 3.88 12.81
N GLY A 62 -9.25 2.62 13.25
CA GLY A 62 -10.26 2.04 14.14
C GLY A 62 -10.37 2.78 15.47
N ALA A 63 -9.24 3.06 16.11
CA ALA A 63 -9.18 3.84 17.36
C ALA A 63 -9.69 5.26 17.15
N ALA A 64 -9.27 5.94 16.07
CA ALA A 64 -9.72 7.29 15.75
C ALA A 64 -11.24 7.34 15.50
N LEU A 65 -11.80 6.35 14.81
CA LEU A 65 -13.25 6.21 14.62
C LEU A 65 -13.99 6.08 15.95
N ALA A 66 -13.48 5.31 16.90
CA ALA A 66 -14.09 5.14 18.22
C ALA A 66 -14.16 6.44 19.05
N THR A 67 -13.28 7.42 18.79
CA THR A 67 -13.31 8.73 19.47
C THR A 67 -14.36 9.71 18.93
N LEU A 68 -14.88 9.46 17.73
CA LEU A 68 -15.94 10.27 17.15
C LEU A 68 -17.27 10.04 17.87
N ASP A 69 -18.14 11.04 17.84
CA ASP A 69 -19.51 10.85 18.33
C ASP A 69 -20.28 9.87 17.41
N GLU A 70 -21.22 9.13 18.00
CA GLU A 70 -22.01 8.10 17.31
C GLU A 70 -22.64 8.62 16.01
N ARG A 71 -23.15 9.84 16.02
CA ARG A 71 -23.78 10.45 14.84
C ARG A 71 -22.76 10.70 13.73
N SER A 72 -21.61 11.25 14.04
CA SER A 72 -20.51 11.45 13.08
C SER A 72 -20.00 10.12 12.51
N GLN A 73 -19.86 9.09 13.36
CA GLN A 73 -19.46 7.74 12.93
C GLN A 73 -20.46 7.16 11.90
N GLN A 74 -21.76 7.23 12.20
CA GLN A 74 -22.79 6.71 11.30
C GLN A 74 -22.86 7.45 9.97
N ILE A 75 -22.74 8.80 10.00
CA ILE A 75 -22.70 9.62 8.78
C ILE A 75 -21.49 9.23 7.92
N LEU A 76 -20.30 9.07 8.51
CA LEU A 76 -19.11 8.66 7.76
C LEU A 76 -19.24 7.24 7.19
N LYS A 77 -19.73 6.30 8.01
CA LYS A 77 -19.88 4.89 7.59
C LYS A 77 -20.79 4.77 6.38
N ARG A 78 -21.98 5.39 6.41
CA ARG A 78 -22.94 5.34 5.30
C ARG A 78 -22.51 6.11 4.05
N ARG A 79 -21.59 7.05 4.17
CA ARG A 79 -21.09 7.82 3.02
C ARG A 79 -19.86 7.21 2.36
N TRP A 80 -19.03 6.51 3.11
CA TRP A 80 -17.70 6.11 2.65
C TRP A 80 -17.40 4.61 2.79
N MET A 81 -18.05 3.93 3.74
CA MET A 81 -17.72 2.55 4.13
C MET A 81 -18.81 1.53 3.76
N THR A 82 -19.78 1.92 2.95
CA THR A 82 -20.83 1.05 2.40
C THR A 82 -20.81 1.13 0.88
N ASP A 83 -21.22 0.05 0.22
CA ASP A 83 -21.34 0.01 -1.25
C ASP A 83 -22.45 0.96 -1.73
N ASP A 84 -23.61 0.91 -1.06
CA ASP A 84 -24.70 1.85 -1.25
C ASP A 84 -24.43 3.13 -0.43
N LYS A 85 -23.73 4.08 -1.05
CA LYS A 85 -23.36 5.35 -0.40
C LYS A 85 -24.57 6.28 -0.32
N ALA A 86 -24.96 6.63 0.90
CA ALA A 86 -26.03 7.59 1.13
C ALA A 86 -25.61 9.01 0.67
N THR A 87 -26.53 9.76 0.07
CA THR A 87 -26.28 11.15 -0.27
C THR A 87 -26.45 12.07 0.95
N LEU A 88 -25.96 13.30 0.85
CA LEU A 88 -26.21 14.32 1.89
C LEU A 88 -27.70 14.59 2.11
N HIS A 89 -28.53 14.46 1.07
CA HIS A 89 -29.97 14.69 1.16
C HIS A 89 -30.67 13.55 1.88
N ASP A 90 -30.26 12.29 1.64
CA ASP A 90 -30.84 11.12 2.30
C ASP A 90 -30.58 11.17 3.81
N LEU A 91 -29.34 11.49 4.20
CA LEU A 91 -28.96 11.65 5.61
C LEU A 91 -29.63 12.88 6.24
N ALA A 92 -29.77 13.97 5.49
CA ALA A 92 -30.50 15.16 5.95
C ALA A 92 -31.97 14.82 6.28
N ALA A 93 -32.64 14.07 5.40
CA ALA A 93 -34.01 13.63 5.58
C ALA A 93 -34.14 12.68 6.79
N GLU A 94 -33.23 11.70 6.93
CA GLU A 94 -33.24 10.74 8.04
C GLU A 94 -33.04 11.41 9.40
N TYR A 95 -32.08 12.33 9.49
CA TYR A 95 -31.75 13.02 10.74
C TYR A 95 -32.56 14.31 10.99
N GLY A 96 -33.47 14.67 10.08
CA GLY A 96 -34.30 15.88 10.19
C GLY A 96 -33.50 17.19 10.23
N VAL A 97 -32.36 17.25 9.53
CA VAL A 97 -31.49 18.44 9.46
C VAL A 97 -31.22 18.84 8.02
N SER A 98 -30.59 20.00 7.78
CA SER A 98 -30.21 20.40 6.42
C SER A 98 -29.03 19.59 5.88
N ALA A 99 -28.94 19.45 4.56
CA ALA A 99 -27.81 18.79 3.89
C ALA A 99 -26.46 19.48 4.21
N GLU A 100 -26.46 20.80 4.32
CA GLU A 100 -25.28 21.57 4.74
C GLU A 100 -24.87 21.23 6.19
N ARG A 101 -25.83 20.96 7.08
CA ARG A 101 -25.51 20.54 8.44
C ARG A 101 -24.82 19.17 8.46
N ILE A 102 -25.26 18.22 7.65
CA ILE A 102 -24.58 16.91 7.50
C ILE A 102 -23.16 17.10 6.95
N ARG A 103 -22.99 17.96 5.94
CA ARG A 103 -21.67 18.30 5.37
C ARG A 103 -20.73 18.89 6.42
N GLN A 104 -21.21 19.78 7.30
CA GLN A 104 -20.41 20.34 8.38
C GLN A 104 -19.97 19.27 9.39
N ILE A 105 -20.90 18.37 9.77
CA ILE A 105 -20.59 17.27 10.69
C ILE A 105 -19.51 16.37 10.09
N GLU A 106 -19.67 15.99 8.81
CA GLU A 106 -18.68 15.19 8.09
C GLU A 106 -17.31 15.89 8.03
N ALA A 107 -17.26 17.16 7.61
CA ALA A 107 -16.00 17.89 7.50
C ALA A 107 -15.26 17.97 8.84
N ASN A 108 -16.00 18.20 9.93
CA ASN A 108 -15.43 18.20 11.29
C ASN A 108 -14.95 16.80 11.70
N ALA A 109 -15.69 15.75 11.37
CA ALA A 109 -15.33 14.38 11.67
C ALA A 109 -14.06 13.95 10.93
N ILE A 110 -13.96 14.25 9.63
CA ILE A 110 -12.76 13.99 8.82
C ILE A 110 -11.56 14.77 9.36
N LYS A 111 -11.76 16.02 9.76
CA LYS A 111 -10.68 16.83 10.35
C LYS A 111 -10.16 16.20 11.65
N LYS A 112 -11.04 15.71 12.52
CA LYS A 112 -10.65 14.98 13.74
C LYS A 112 -9.90 13.69 13.42
N LEU A 113 -10.41 12.89 12.49
CA LEU A 113 -9.76 11.64 12.05
C LEU A 113 -8.34 11.90 11.53
N ARG A 114 -8.17 12.92 10.67
CA ARG A 114 -6.86 13.28 10.14
C ARG A 114 -5.88 13.65 11.24
N ASN A 115 -6.31 14.45 12.23
CA ASN A 115 -5.43 14.81 13.34
C ASN A 115 -4.98 13.57 14.14
N LEU A 116 -5.89 12.63 14.38
CA LEU A 116 -5.61 11.44 15.19
C LEU A 116 -4.76 10.39 14.46
N VAL A 117 -4.88 10.29 13.13
CA VAL A 117 -4.14 9.31 12.33
C VAL A 117 -2.79 9.84 11.84
N VAL A 118 -2.68 11.16 11.61
CA VAL A 118 -1.47 11.79 11.06
C VAL A 118 -0.51 12.31 12.14
N GLU A 119 -0.99 12.66 13.35
CA GLU A 119 -0.04 12.87 14.46
C GLU A 119 0.51 11.50 14.89
N PRO A 120 1.80 11.23 14.70
CA PRO A 120 2.39 10.03 15.29
C PRO A 120 2.25 10.17 16.80
N ALA A 121 1.82 9.09 17.47
CA ALA A 121 2.06 8.94 18.89
C ALA A 121 3.58 9.11 19.07
N ALA A 122 3.98 10.23 19.70
CA ALA A 122 5.38 10.49 20.00
C ALA A 122 5.91 9.32 20.83
N ALA A 123 6.82 8.55 20.22
CA ALA A 123 7.63 7.53 20.86
C ALA A 123 9.04 8.09 21.04
#